data_AF-A0AAJ1WRS3-F1
#
_entry.id   AF-A0AAJ1WRS3-F1
#
_cell.length_a   1.000
_cell.length_b   1.000
_cell.length_c   1.000
_cell.angle_alpha   90.00
_cell.angle_beta   90.00
_cell.angle_gamma   90.00
#
_symmetry.space_group_name_H-M   'P 1'
#
loop_
_entity.id
_entity.type
_entity.pdbx_description
1 polymer ?
#
loop_
_entity_poly.entity_id
_entity_poly.type
_entity_poly.pdbx_seq_one_letter_code
_entity_poly.pdbx_strand_id
1 'polypeptide(L)'
;MADQNTSNTQPPEHKPESKMKHIVSFGAMILLTVAAFVLVLRDVVPVVWVLPLMLGFAVIQVLLQLFTFMHLDQKGSFYYILFIAFGVMVAVISVTGLVFMP
;
A
#
# COMPACT_ATOMS: atom_id res chain seq x y z
N MET A 1 -20.72 -58.01 7.61
CA MET A 1 -20.05 -56.92 8.35
C MET A 1 -19.93 -55.75 7.40
N ALA A 2 -20.70 -54.68 7.60
CA ALA A 2 -20.73 -53.50 6.76
C ALA A 2 -20.27 -52.27 7.56
N ASP A 3 -19.45 -51.46 6.89
CA ASP A 3 -19.24 -50.01 7.01
C ASP A 3 -18.80 -49.37 8.33
N GLN A 4 -17.70 -48.60 8.25
CA GLN A 4 -17.52 -47.22 8.71
C GLN A 4 -16.00 -46.95 8.94
N ASN A 5 -15.23 -46.82 7.85
CA ASN A 5 -13.94 -46.10 7.90
C ASN A 5 -13.92 -45.00 6.84
N THR A 6 -14.92 -44.13 6.96
CA THR A 6 -15.10 -42.92 6.15
C THR A 6 -15.37 -41.76 7.10
N SER A 7 -14.32 -41.27 7.75
CA SER A 7 -14.32 -39.92 8.36
C SER A 7 -12.92 -39.51 8.84
N ASN A 8 -12.00 -39.30 7.89
CA ASN A 8 -10.93 -38.32 8.12
C ASN A 8 -10.81 -37.37 6.94
N THR A 9 -11.94 -36.85 6.50
CA THR A 9 -12.02 -35.56 5.83
C THR A 9 -12.22 -34.52 6.93
N GLN A 10 -11.11 -34.08 7.54
CA GLN A 10 -11.13 -32.78 8.20
C GLN A 10 -11.61 -31.77 7.16
N PRO A 11 -12.71 -31.04 7.42
CA PRO A 11 -13.08 -29.93 6.57
C PRO A 11 -11.89 -28.95 6.61
N PRO A 12 -11.41 -28.42 5.47
CA PRO A 12 -10.43 -27.36 5.51
C PRO A 12 -11.04 -26.23 6.34
N GLU A 13 -10.44 -25.95 7.50
CA GLU A 13 -10.74 -24.80 8.31
C GLU A 13 -10.52 -23.58 7.42
N HIS A 14 -11.61 -23.09 6.82
CA HIS A 14 -11.63 -21.89 6.02
C HIS A 14 -11.40 -20.72 6.97
N LYS A 15 -10.14 -20.48 7.30
CA LYS A 15 -9.69 -19.27 7.98
C LYS A 15 -10.10 -18.07 7.14
N PRO A 16 -11.09 -17.27 7.57
CA PRO A 16 -11.43 -16.02 6.89
C PRO A 16 -10.42 -14.90 7.24
N GLU A 17 -9.21 -15.25 7.70
CA GLU A 17 -8.20 -14.33 8.23
C GLU A 17 -7.53 -13.50 7.13
N SER A 18 -7.75 -13.84 5.86
CA SER A 18 -7.25 -13.07 4.71
C SER A 18 -8.05 -11.78 4.46
N LYS A 19 -9.36 -11.75 4.78
CA LYS A 19 -10.22 -10.59 4.44
C LYS A 19 -10.06 -9.42 5.38
N MET A 20 -9.82 -9.65 6.68
CA MET A 20 -9.73 -8.55 7.66
C MET A 20 -8.41 -7.77 7.58
N LYS A 21 -7.31 -8.42 7.19
CA LYS A 21 -6.01 -7.75 7.03
C LYS A 21 -5.99 -6.71 5.90
N HIS A 22 -6.78 -6.92 4.83
CA HIS A 22 -6.91 -5.92 3.75
C HIS A 22 -7.65 -4.64 4.19
N ILE A 23 -8.64 -4.75 5.08
CA ILE A 23 -9.42 -3.59 5.56
C ILE A 23 -8.57 -2.67 6.45
N VAL A 24 -7.65 -3.22 7.24
CA VAL A 24 -6.82 -2.43 8.17
C VAL A 24 -5.84 -1.53 7.42
N SER A 25 -5.16 -2.05 6.39
CA SER A 25 -4.25 -1.26 5.56
C SER A 25 -4.99 -0.18 4.76
N PHE A 26 -6.20 -0.50 4.27
CA PHE A 26 -7.06 0.46 3.58
C PHE A 26 -7.53 1.60 4.51
N GLY A 27 -7.92 1.27 5.74
CA GLY A 27 -8.30 2.25 6.74
C GLY A 27 -7.16 3.17 7.16
N ALA A 28 -5.94 2.64 7.29
CA ALA A 28 -4.75 3.42 7.64
C ALA A 28 -4.42 4.51 6.60
N MET A 29 -4.61 4.23 5.30
CA MET A 29 -4.42 5.24 4.24
C MET A 29 -5.41 6.37 4.33
N ILE A 30 -6.69 6.03 4.49
CA ILE A 30 -7.77 7.01 4.58
C ILE A 30 -7.56 7.90 5.81
N LEU A 31 -7.13 7.32 6.93
CA LEU A 31 -6.80 8.10 8.13
C LEU A 31 -5.67 9.11 7.85
N LEU A 32 -4.61 8.66 7.16
CA LEU A 32 -3.44 9.50 6.86
C LEU A 32 -3.74 10.58 5.81
N THR A 33 -4.59 10.30 4.82
CA THR A 33 -5.04 11.32 3.85
C THR A 33 -5.92 12.35 4.54
N VAL A 34 -6.91 11.93 5.33
CA VAL A 34 -7.78 12.85 6.06
C VAL A 34 -6.96 13.75 7.00
N ALA A 35 -5.95 13.21 7.68
CA ALA A 35 -5.02 13.99 8.50
C ALA A 35 -4.26 15.06 7.68
N ALA A 36 -3.77 14.70 6.49
CA ALA A 36 -3.09 15.64 5.59
C ALA A 36 -4.01 16.77 5.08
N PHE A 37 -5.26 16.42 4.72
CA PHE A 37 -6.27 17.40 4.30
C PHE A 37 -6.67 18.34 5.43
N VAL A 38 -6.87 17.83 6.65
CA VAL A 38 -7.19 18.65 7.82
C VAL A 38 -6.04 19.61 8.16
N LEU A 39 -4.79 19.17 8.00
CA LEU A 39 -3.61 20.01 8.20
C LEU A 39 -3.55 21.18 7.21
N VAL A 40 -3.90 20.94 5.94
CA VAL A 40 -3.97 21.99 4.90
C VAL A 40 -5.18 22.92 5.10
N LEU A 41 -6.34 22.37 5.43
CA LEU A 41 -7.59 23.13 5.59
C LEU A 41 -7.56 24.12 6.76
N ARG A 42 -6.76 23.88 7.80
CA ARG A 42 -6.61 24.84 8.90
C ARG A 42 -5.79 26.08 8.51
N ASP A 43 -5.29 26.16 7.26
CA ASP A 43 -4.53 27.31 6.73
C ASP A 43 -3.37 27.73 7.65
N VAL A 44 -2.84 26.78 8.42
CA VAL A 44 -1.73 27.00 9.38
C VAL A 44 -0.44 27.33 8.64
N VAL A 45 -0.39 27.06 7.33
CA VAL A 45 0.82 27.09 6.52
C VAL A 45 0.57 27.89 5.24
N PRO A 46 1.43 28.89 4.89
CA PRO A 46 1.28 29.66 3.67
C PRO A 46 1.24 28.79 2.41
N VAL A 47 0.51 29.18 1.37
CA VAL A 47 0.35 28.44 0.10
C VAL A 47 1.68 27.98 -0.52
N VAL A 48 2.74 28.79 -0.40
CA VAL A 48 4.11 28.46 -0.84
C VAL A 48 4.67 27.22 -0.13
N TRP A 49 4.30 26.99 1.12
CA TRP A 49 4.75 25.89 1.96
C TRP A 49 3.80 24.69 1.93
N VAL A 50 2.53 24.88 1.57
CA VAL A 50 1.55 23.81 1.40
C VAL A 50 1.96 22.84 0.30
N LEU A 51 2.48 23.33 -0.82
CA LEU A 51 2.83 22.50 -1.98
C LEU A 51 3.93 21.44 -1.69
N PRO A 52 5.11 21.80 -1.13
CA PRO A 52 6.12 20.80 -0.77
C PRO A 52 5.66 19.86 0.36
N LEU A 53 4.83 20.34 1.29
CA LEU A 53 4.28 19.52 2.37
C LEU A 53 3.32 18.44 1.83
N MET A 54 2.42 18.83 0.91
CA MET A 54 1.52 17.91 0.21
C MET A 54 2.29 16.90 -0.64
N LEU A 55 3.37 17.31 -1.31
CA LEU A 55 4.23 16.41 -2.06
C LEU A 55 4.88 15.36 -1.14
N GLY A 56 5.33 15.76 0.06
CA GLY A 56 5.84 14.84 1.08
C GLY A 56 4.79 13.82 1.53
N PHE A 57 3.56 14.27 1.81
CA PHE A 57 2.44 13.37 2.11
C PHE A 57 2.11 12.45 0.93
N ALA A 58 2.16 12.94 -0.31
CA ALA A 58 1.90 12.14 -1.50
C ALA A 58 2.91 11.00 -1.68
N VAL A 59 4.20 11.25 -1.40
CA VAL A 59 5.24 10.19 -1.42
C VAL A 59 4.96 9.13 -0.36
N ILE A 60 4.61 9.54 0.87
CA ILE A 60 4.26 8.62 1.95
C ILE A 60 3.03 7.78 1.56
N GLN A 61 2.04 8.39 0.91
CA GLN A 61 0.85 7.69 0.40
C GLN A 61 1.21 6.63 -0.64
N VAL A 62 2.08 6.94 -1.61
CA VAL A 62 2.55 5.96 -2.61
C VAL A 62 3.29 4.79 -1.96
N LEU A 63 4.10 5.04 -0.93
CA LEU A 63 4.80 3.98 -0.19
C LEU A 63 3.83 3.09 0.61
N LEU A 64 2.83 3.68 1.28
CA LEU A 64 1.79 2.91 1.96
C LEU A 64 0.94 2.12 0.96
N GLN A 65 0.69 2.68 -0.23
CA GLN A 65 -0.04 2.02 -1.32
C GLN A 65 0.70 0.78 -1.77
N LEU A 66 2.02 0.90 -1.89
CA LEU A 66 2.85 -0.24 -2.21
C LEU A 66 3.00 -1.25 -1.06
N PHE A 67 3.11 -0.79 0.18
CA PHE A 67 3.14 -1.66 1.36
C PHE A 67 1.85 -2.47 1.51
N THR A 68 0.71 -1.89 1.14
CA THR A 68 -0.58 -2.58 1.12
C THR A 68 -0.65 -3.65 0.03
N PHE A 69 -0.08 -3.37 -1.15
CA PHE A 69 0.15 -4.42 -2.17
C PHE A 69 1.12 -5.51 -1.68
N MET A 70 2.01 -5.20 -0.73
CA MET A 70 2.95 -6.12 -0.10
C MET A 70 2.36 -6.91 1.08
N HIS A 71 1.03 -7.03 1.19
CA HIS A 71 0.40 -7.99 2.12
C HIS A 71 -0.04 -9.30 1.44
N LEU A 72 0.61 -9.67 0.33
CA LEU A 72 0.57 -11.05 -0.15
C LEU A 72 1.52 -11.90 0.70
N ASP A 73 0.93 -12.40 1.77
CA ASP A 73 1.26 -13.63 2.49
C ASP A 73 2.27 -14.55 1.76
N GLN A 74 3.41 -14.74 2.43
CA GLN A 74 4.36 -15.84 2.31
C GLN A 74 5.37 -15.89 1.12
N LYS A 75 6.66 -15.78 1.52
CA LYS A 75 7.87 -16.37 0.91
C LYS A 75 8.51 -15.74 -0.34
N GLY A 76 8.11 -14.55 -0.79
CA GLY A 76 8.64 -13.95 -2.03
C GLY A 76 9.34 -12.59 -1.91
N SER A 77 10.26 -12.39 -0.94
CA SER A 77 10.90 -11.09 -0.65
C SER A 77 11.57 -10.37 -1.85
N PHE A 78 11.82 -11.07 -2.95
CA PHE A 78 12.57 -10.55 -4.10
C PHE A 78 11.71 -9.72 -5.07
N TYR A 79 10.45 -10.09 -5.30
CA TYR A 79 9.58 -9.40 -6.25
C TYR A 79 9.22 -7.98 -5.79
N TYR A 80 9.05 -7.77 -4.48
CA TYR A 80 8.80 -6.45 -3.91
C TYR A 80 9.98 -5.51 -4.09
N ILE A 81 11.21 -5.98 -3.81
CA ILE A 81 12.42 -5.17 -3.98
C ILE A 81 12.61 -4.78 -5.45
N LEU A 82 12.32 -5.71 -6.37
CA LEU A 82 12.40 -5.48 -7.80
C LEU A 82 11.38 -4.43 -8.26
N PHE A 83 10.15 -4.50 -7.75
CA PHE A 83 9.08 -3.56 -8.10
C PHE A 83 9.35 -2.15 -7.55
N ILE A 84 9.84 -2.03 -6.31
CA ILE A 84 10.32 -0.74 -5.75
C ILE A 84 11.45 -0.18 -6.61
N ALA A 85 12.47 -0.98 -6.92
CA ALA A 85 13.63 -0.53 -7.69
C ALA A 85 13.22 -0.07 -9.09
N PHE A 86 12.33 -0.82 -9.75
CA PHE A 86 11.81 -0.48 -11.08
C PHE A 86 10.91 0.76 -11.03
N GLY A 87 10.03 0.88 -10.03
CA GLY A 87 9.17 2.05 -9.85
C GLY A 87 9.98 3.33 -9.62
N VAL A 88 11.02 3.28 -8.79
CA VAL A 88 11.93 4.41 -8.58
C VAL A 88 12.70 4.74 -9.86
N MET A 89 13.20 3.73 -10.58
CA MET A 89 13.88 3.94 -11.86
C MET A 89 12.97 4.65 -12.88
N VAL A 90 11.74 4.18 -13.06
CA VAL A 90 10.76 4.78 -13.99
C VAL A 90 10.37 6.20 -13.55
N ALA A 91 10.20 6.43 -12.25
CA ALA A 91 9.90 7.76 -11.71
C ALA A 91 11.04 8.75 -12.01
N VAL A 92 12.29 8.36 -11.76
CA VAL A 92 13.46 9.19 -12.03
C VAL A 92 13.61 9.48 -13.53
N ILE A 93 13.45 8.48 -14.39
CA ILE A 93 13.50 8.66 -15.85
C ILE A 93 12.38 9.61 -16.32
N SER A 94 11.16 9.44 -15.81
CA SER A 94 10.01 10.27 -16.21
C SER A 94 10.18 11.73 -15.77
N VAL A 95 10.61 11.97 -14.53
CA VAL A 95 10.86 13.34 -14.04
C VAL A 95 12.02 13.99 -14.80
N THR A 96 13.10 13.24 -15.03
CA THR A 96 14.25 13.76 -15.79
C THR A 96 13.85 14.09 -17.23
N GLY A 97 13.05 13.23 -17.88
CA GLY A 97 12.54 13.48 -19.22
C GLY A 97 11.62 14.70 -19.31
N LEU A 98 10.71 14.86 -18.33
CA LEU A 98 9.81 16.01 -18.24
C LEU A 98 10.59 17.33 -18.01
N VAL A 99 11.64 17.30 -17.19
CA VAL A 99 12.45 18.49 -16.87
C VAL A 99 13.43 18.82 -17.99
N PHE A 100 13.92 17.82 -18.73
CA PHE A 100 14.90 18.00 -19.81
C PHE A 100 14.27 18.36 -21.16
N MET A 101 12.99 18.07 -21.37
CA MET A 101 12.24 18.53 -22.53
C MET A 101 11.51 19.83 -22.17
N PRO A 102 12.09 21.02 -22.43
CA PRO A 102 11.44 22.30 -22.16
C PRO A 102 10.17 22.51 -22.99
#